data_AF-A0A1U7WD50-F1
#
_entry.id   AF-A0A1U7WD50-F1
#
_cell.length_a   1.000
_cell.length_b   1.000
_cell.length_c   1.000
_cell.angle_alpha   90.00
_cell.angle_beta   90.00
_cell.angle_gamma   90.00
#
_symmetry.space_group_name_H-M   'P 1'
#
loop_
_entity.id
_entity.type
_entity.pdbx_description
1 polymer ?
#
loop_
_entity_poly.entity_id
_entity_poly.type
_entity_poly.pdbx_seq_one_letter_code
_entity_poly.pdbx_strand_id
1 'polypeptide(L)'
;MKEHEGVEPNRIEFYKSTHYSSEKGWSSPEAETNYNKMRDLRARSVSEENPMTIDEIVDNVLGTRSGYIKGLGYGPKPNTTTTTKRRTTELEDALRRAKEDAATTQHGLQERLNVAETEVANQQIQIKTLTSELGTLRARQEEILNQMKRHFIGSSPSRYMEETIGSRLIASEVSLHSSTSQS
;
A
#
# COMPACT_ATOMS: atom_id res chain seq x y z
N MET A 1 -32.21 -43.25 -42.45
CA MET A 1 -31.19 -42.94 -41.42
C MET A 1 -30.19 -44.08 -41.45
N LYS A 2 -28.91 -43.83 -41.72
CA LYS A 2 -27.89 -44.89 -41.66
C LYS A 2 -27.27 -44.84 -40.26
N GLU A 3 -27.46 -45.93 -39.52
CA GLU A 3 -26.82 -46.20 -38.24
C GLU A 3 -25.31 -46.26 -38.46
N HIS A 4 -24.54 -45.50 -37.68
CA HIS A 4 -23.09 -45.65 -37.63
C HIS A 4 -22.75 -46.43 -36.36
N GLU A 5 -22.08 -47.57 -36.56
CA GLU A 5 -21.39 -48.37 -35.54
C GLU A 5 -20.66 -47.47 -34.53
N GLY A 6 -20.70 -47.85 -33.25
CA GLY A 6 -20.17 -47.12 -32.09
C GLY A 6 -18.64 -47.00 -32.02
N VAL A 7 -17.98 -46.68 -33.13
CA VAL A 7 -16.58 -46.26 -33.18
C VAL A 7 -16.55 -44.75 -32.98
N GLU A 8 -15.93 -44.28 -31.90
CA GLU A 8 -15.74 -42.86 -31.63
C GLU A 8 -15.00 -42.21 -32.81
N PRO A 9 -15.62 -41.25 -33.53
CA PRO A 9 -14.96 -40.60 -34.66
C PRO A 9 -13.72 -39.85 -34.18
N ASN A 10 -12.59 -40.08 -34.85
CA ASN A 10 -11.41 -39.25 -34.61
C ASN A 10 -11.73 -37.77 -34.93
N ARG A 11 -10.92 -36.86 -34.38
CA ARG A 11 -11.21 -35.42 -34.40
C ARG A 11 -11.33 -34.81 -35.82
N ILE A 12 -10.67 -35.37 -36.84
CA ILE A 12 -10.82 -34.95 -38.24
C ILE A 12 -12.18 -35.40 -38.82
N GLU A 13 -12.58 -36.64 -38.56
CA GLU A 13 -13.90 -37.13 -38.99
C GLU A 13 -15.04 -36.42 -38.26
N PHE A 14 -14.85 -36.12 -36.97
CA PHE A 14 -15.77 -35.29 -36.20
C PHE A 14 -15.92 -33.88 -36.78
N TYR A 15 -14.81 -33.28 -37.23
CA TYR A 15 -14.86 -31.97 -37.89
C TYR A 15 -15.70 -32.03 -39.17
N LYS A 16 -15.53 -33.06 -40.00
CA LYS A 16 -16.35 -33.26 -41.20
C LYS A 16 -17.82 -33.46 -40.86
N SER A 17 -18.15 -34.33 -39.89
CA SER A 17 -19.55 -34.62 -39.56
C SER A 17 -20.30 -33.38 -39.03
N THR A 18 -19.59 -32.47 -38.37
CA THR A 18 -20.16 -31.23 -37.83
C THR A 18 -20.24 -30.09 -38.85
N HIS A 19 -19.40 -30.09 -39.89
CA HIS A 19 -19.29 -28.99 -40.85
C HIS A 19 -19.70 -29.34 -42.28
N TYR A 20 -19.99 -30.62 -42.58
CA TYR A 20 -20.44 -31.07 -43.89
C TYR A 20 -21.81 -31.73 -43.81
N SER A 21 -22.73 -31.28 -44.66
CA SER A 21 -24.04 -31.90 -44.89
C SER A 21 -24.09 -32.51 -46.28
N SER A 22 -24.67 -33.70 -46.42
CA SER A 22 -24.88 -34.31 -47.74
C SER A 22 -25.85 -33.52 -48.64
N GLU A 23 -26.71 -32.70 -48.04
CA GLU A 23 -27.72 -31.91 -48.76
C GLU A 23 -27.19 -30.52 -49.12
N LYS A 24 -26.48 -29.88 -48.18
CA LYS A 24 -26.04 -28.46 -48.31
C LYS A 24 -24.56 -28.30 -48.63
N GLY A 25 -23.78 -29.38 -48.58
CA GLY A 25 -22.32 -29.33 -48.70
C GLY A 25 -21.65 -28.79 -47.42
N TRP A 26 -20.51 -28.12 -47.60
CA TRP A 26 -19.77 -27.49 -46.51
C TRP A 26 -20.51 -26.31 -45.91
N SER A 27 -20.43 -26.16 -44.59
CA SER A 27 -21.06 -25.05 -43.85
C SER A 27 -20.45 -23.69 -44.18
N SER A 28 -19.17 -23.66 -44.59
CA SER A 28 -18.48 -22.48 -45.12
C SER A 28 -17.30 -22.87 -46.02
N PRO A 29 -16.83 -21.96 -46.90
CA PRO A 29 -15.61 -22.19 -47.69
C PRO A 29 -14.36 -22.39 -46.81
N GLU A 30 -14.34 -21.75 -45.64
CA GLU A 30 -13.27 -21.94 -44.66
C GLU A 30 -13.31 -23.36 -44.07
N ALA A 31 -14.51 -23.89 -43.81
CA ALA A 31 -14.66 -25.24 -43.29
C ALA A 31 -14.11 -26.29 -44.26
N GLU A 32 -14.42 -26.14 -45.55
CA GLU A 32 -13.86 -26.96 -46.62
C GLU A 32 -12.33 -26.85 -46.69
N THR A 33 -11.81 -25.63 -46.67
CA THR A 33 -10.37 -25.36 -46.72
C THR A 33 -9.64 -26.00 -45.54
N ASN A 34 -10.19 -25.89 -44.34
CA ASN A 34 -9.61 -26.47 -43.13
C ASN A 34 -9.63 -28.00 -43.19
N TYR A 35 -10.74 -28.62 -43.62
CA TYR A 35 -10.78 -30.08 -43.76
C TYR A 35 -9.77 -30.59 -44.81
N ASN A 36 -9.66 -29.91 -45.95
CA ASN A 36 -8.68 -30.25 -46.98
C ASN A 36 -7.24 -30.13 -46.43
N LYS A 37 -6.93 -29.06 -45.71
CA LYS A 37 -5.62 -28.90 -45.03
C LYS A 37 -5.33 -30.04 -44.05
N MET A 38 -6.31 -30.44 -43.22
CA MET A 38 -6.14 -31.57 -42.29
C MET A 38 -5.86 -32.89 -43.03
N ARG A 39 -6.60 -33.15 -44.11
CA ARG A 39 -6.40 -34.35 -44.93
C ARG A 39 -5.01 -34.37 -45.58
N ASP A 40 -4.58 -33.23 -46.12
CA ASP A 40 -3.30 -33.12 -46.81
C ASP A 40 -2.12 -33.22 -45.83
N LEU A 41 -2.23 -32.61 -44.64
CA LEU A 41 -1.25 -32.78 -43.56
C LEU A 41 -1.18 -34.22 -43.07
N ARG A 42 -2.33 -34.89 -42.90
CA ARG A 42 -2.38 -36.32 -42.55
C ARG A 42 -1.69 -37.18 -43.59
N ALA A 43 -1.91 -36.92 -44.88
CA ALA A 43 -1.27 -37.67 -45.95
C ALA A 43 0.25 -37.46 -45.98
N ARG A 44 0.72 -36.22 -45.73
CA ARG A 44 2.14 -35.89 -45.66
C ARG A 44 2.82 -36.53 -44.45
N SER A 45 2.18 -36.48 -43.28
CA SER A 45 2.78 -36.94 -42.03
C SER A 45 3.04 -38.45 -42.01
N VAL A 46 2.24 -39.26 -42.72
CA VAL A 46 2.45 -40.72 -42.83
C VAL A 46 3.81 -41.07 -43.44
N SER A 47 4.42 -40.18 -44.23
CA SER A 47 5.72 -40.41 -44.87
C SER A 47 6.92 -39.90 -44.04
N GLU A 48 6.69 -39.27 -42.90
CA GLU A 48 7.75 -38.70 -42.05
C GLU A 48 8.22 -39.71 -40.99
N GLU A 49 9.48 -39.58 -40.53
CA GLU A 49 10.06 -40.45 -39.50
C GLU A 49 9.28 -40.37 -38.17
N ASN A 50 8.58 -39.25 -37.93
CA ASN A 50 7.67 -39.04 -36.81
C ASN A 50 6.31 -38.50 -37.31
N PRO A 51 5.32 -39.37 -37.59
CA PRO A 51 4.02 -38.93 -38.07
C PRO A 51 3.27 -38.14 -37.00
N MET A 52 2.75 -36.97 -37.37
CA MET A 52 1.84 -36.19 -36.52
C MET A 52 0.58 -37.00 -36.15
N THR A 53 0.16 -36.89 -34.90
CA THR A 53 -1.11 -37.43 -34.42
C THR A 53 -2.31 -36.66 -34.99
N ILE A 54 -3.49 -37.27 -34.94
CA ILE A 54 -4.73 -36.63 -35.42
C ILE A 54 -5.00 -35.31 -34.67
N ASP A 55 -4.76 -35.28 -33.36
CA ASP A 55 -4.98 -34.07 -32.55
C ASP A 55 -4.00 -32.95 -32.91
N GLU A 56 -2.72 -33.27 -33.13
CA GLU A 56 -1.72 -32.29 -33.56
C GLU A 56 -2.04 -31.71 -34.94
N ILE A 57 -2.55 -32.54 -35.87
CA ILE A 57 -2.97 -32.08 -37.19
C ILE A 57 -4.16 -31.12 -37.07
N VAL A 58 -5.16 -31.46 -36.24
CA VAL A 58 -6.32 -30.57 -36.03
C VAL A 58 -5.91 -29.29 -35.34
N ASP A 59 -5.04 -29.35 -34.33
CA ASP A 59 -4.53 -28.18 -33.61
C ASP A 59 -3.66 -27.29 -34.51
N ASN A 60 -2.93 -27.86 -35.47
CA ASN A 60 -2.16 -27.10 -36.45
C ASN A 60 -3.07 -26.29 -37.38
N VAL A 61 -4.21 -26.87 -37.80
CA VAL A 61 -5.13 -26.24 -38.75
C VAL A 61 -6.13 -25.29 -38.07
N LEU A 62 -6.74 -25.71 -36.96
CA LEU A 62 -7.77 -24.91 -36.26
C LEU A 62 -7.20 -24.04 -35.14
N GLY A 63 -5.93 -24.22 -34.80
CA GLY A 63 -5.30 -23.64 -33.62
C GLY A 63 -5.58 -24.45 -32.35
N THR A 64 -4.76 -24.22 -31.34
CA THR A 64 -5.00 -24.75 -29.99
C THR A 64 -5.95 -23.80 -29.26
N ARG A 65 -7.15 -24.27 -28.93
CA ARG A 65 -8.00 -23.53 -28.00
C ARG A 65 -7.37 -23.67 -26.61
N SER A 66 -6.94 -22.57 -25.98
CA SER A 66 -6.36 -22.58 -24.63
C SER A 66 -7.43 -23.03 -23.61
N GLY A 67 -7.60 -24.33 -23.46
CA GLY A 67 -8.68 -24.94 -22.71
C GLY A 67 -8.32 -25.33 -21.28
N TYR A 68 -7.22 -24.82 -20.71
CA TYR A 68 -6.84 -25.22 -19.36
C TYR A 68 -7.81 -24.70 -18.31
N ILE A 69 -8.71 -25.58 -17.88
CA ILE A 69 -9.63 -25.29 -16.79
C ILE A 69 -9.03 -25.90 -15.52
N LYS A 70 -8.56 -25.03 -14.63
CA LYS A 70 -7.95 -25.42 -13.36
C LYS A 70 -8.94 -26.27 -12.55
N GLY A 71 -8.53 -27.49 -12.19
CA GLY A 71 -9.34 -28.43 -11.42
C GLY A 71 -10.17 -29.43 -12.24
N LEU A 72 -10.37 -29.20 -13.54
CA LEU A 72 -11.10 -30.13 -14.42
C LEU A 72 -10.19 -30.98 -15.33
N GLY A 73 -8.91 -30.65 -15.43
CA GLY A 73 -7.93 -31.45 -16.18
C GLY A 73 -8.01 -31.36 -17.71
N TYR A 74 -8.92 -30.56 -18.27
CA TYR A 74 -9.00 -30.31 -19.71
C TYR A 74 -7.95 -29.29 -20.16
N GLY A 75 -7.46 -29.46 -21.39
CA GLY A 75 -6.56 -28.52 -22.09
C GLY A 75 -5.08 -28.57 -21.68
N PRO A 76 -4.17 -28.01 -22.49
CA PRO A 76 -2.73 -27.99 -22.20
C PRO A 76 -2.43 -27.21 -20.91
N LYS A 77 -1.85 -27.89 -19.91
CA LYS A 77 -1.51 -27.26 -18.61
C LYS A 77 -0.49 -26.13 -18.82
N PRO A 78 -0.82 -24.88 -18.48
CA PRO A 78 0.14 -23.79 -18.57
C PRO A 78 1.30 -24.06 -17.61
N ASN A 79 2.52 -23.80 -18.08
CA ASN A 79 3.76 -23.91 -17.34
C ASN A 79 3.90 -22.77 -16.31
N THR A 80 3.08 -22.79 -15.26
CA THR A 80 3.04 -21.76 -14.22
C THR A 80 4.26 -21.74 -13.29
N THR A 81 5.17 -22.71 -13.41
CA THR A 81 6.22 -22.97 -12.43
C THR A 81 7.32 -21.91 -12.39
N THR A 82 7.70 -21.30 -13.51
CA THR A 82 8.86 -20.38 -13.56
C THR A 82 8.47 -18.95 -13.19
N THR A 83 7.35 -18.45 -13.73
CA THR A 83 6.87 -17.08 -13.46
C THR A 83 6.44 -16.90 -12.01
N THR A 84 5.83 -17.93 -11.40
CA THR A 84 5.42 -17.89 -10.00
C THR A 84 6.62 -17.80 -9.06
N LYS A 85 7.67 -18.60 -9.32
CA LYS A 85 8.90 -18.59 -8.52
C LYS A 85 9.62 -17.24 -8.52
N ARG A 86 9.69 -16.56 -9.66
CA ARG A 86 10.29 -15.22 -9.74
C ARG A 86 9.49 -14.19 -8.95
N ARG A 87 8.16 -14.22 -9.07
CA ARG A 87 7.28 -13.33 -8.30
C ARG A 87 7.38 -13.57 -6.79
N THR A 88 7.53 -14.82 -6.35
CA THR A 88 7.70 -15.12 -4.92
C THR A 88 9.03 -14.60 -4.40
N THR A 89 10.13 -14.76 -5.13
CA THR A 89 11.44 -14.24 -4.71
C THR A 89 11.45 -12.71 -4.68
N GLU A 90 10.85 -12.05 -5.68
CA GLU A 90 10.71 -10.59 -5.70
C GLU A 90 9.90 -10.07 -4.51
N LEU A 91 8.82 -10.78 -4.15
CA LEU A 91 7.98 -10.44 -3.01
C LEU A 91 8.71 -10.63 -1.67
N GLU A 92 9.49 -11.71 -1.53
CA GLU A 92 10.31 -11.98 -0.34
C GLU A 92 11.39 -10.91 -0.15
N ASP A 93 12.07 -10.51 -1.24
CA ASP A 93 13.06 -9.44 -1.20
C ASP A 93 12.44 -8.09 -0.86
N ALA A 94 11.27 -7.77 -1.42
CA ALA A 94 10.55 -6.55 -1.08
C ALA A 94 10.12 -6.52 0.40
N LEU A 95 9.64 -7.65 0.92
CA LEU A 95 9.27 -7.78 2.33
C LEU A 95 10.48 -7.61 3.26
N ARG A 96 11.64 -8.15 2.89
CA ARG A 96 12.88 -7.99 3.66
C ARG A 96 13.29 -6.52 3.74
N ARG A 97 13.34 -5.82 2.60
CA ARG A 97 13.67 -4.38 2.54
C ARG A 97 12.71 -3.54 3.37
N ALA A 98 11.40 -3.78 3.23
CA ALA A 98 10.39 -3.05 3.99
C ALA A 98 10.56 -3.21 5.51
N LYS A 99 10.98 -4.40 5.98
CA LYS A 99 11.26 -4.64 7.41
C LYS A 99 12.51 -3.91 7.88
N GLU A 100 13.56 -3.90 7.06
CA GLU A 100 14.81 -3.18 7.36
C GLU A 100 14.56 -1.67 7.45
N ASP A 101 13.87 -1.09 6.46
CA ASP A 101 13.52 0.33 6.45
C ASP A 101 12.65 0.74 7.66
N ALA A 102 11.69 -0.12 8.03
CA ALA A 102 10.85 0.08 9.21
C ALA A 102 11.69 0.06 10.50
N ALA A 103 12.62 -0.89 10.63
CA ALA A 103 13.50 -0.99 11.80
C ALA A 103 14.42 0.23 11.91
N THR A 104 15.01 0.69 10.81
CA THR A 104 15.85 1.90 10.78
C THR A 104 15.04 3.15 11.15
N THR A 105 13.83 3.29 10.60
CA THR A 105 12.94 4.41 10.92
C THR A 105 12.55 4.40 12.39
N GLN A 106 12.20 3.24 12.94
CA GLN A 106 11.85 3.08 14.34
C GLN A 106 13.04 3.44 15.26
N HIS A 107 14.24 2.98 14.92
CA HIS A 107 15.45 3.34 15.68
C HIS A 107 15.68 4.86 15.68
N GLY A 108 15.61 5.51 14.52
CA GLY A 108 15.77 6.96 14.42
C GLY A 108 14.72 7.75 15.20
N LEU A 109 13.47 7.27 15.24
CA LEU A 109 12.42 7.89 16.06
C LEU A 109 12.70 7.72 17.55
N GLN A 110 13.18 6.56 17.99
CA GLN A 110 13.53 6.33 19.39
C GLN A 110 14.68 7.23 19.85
N GLU A 111 15.70 7.40 19.01
CA GLU A 111 16.81 8.31 19.31
C GLU A 111 16.34 9.76 19.46
N ARG A 112 15.48 10.22 18.54
CA ARG A 112 14.87 11.56 18.64
C ARG A 112 14.01 11.74 19.89
N LEU A 113 13.27 10.71 20.30
CA LEU A 113 12.50 10.74 21.56
C LEU A 113 13.42 10.89 22.77
N ASN A 114 14.48 10.08 22.84
CA ASN A 114 15.43 10.14 23.95
C ASN A 114 16.08 11.54 24.04
N VAL A 115 16.48 12.12 22.89
CA VAL A 115 17.03 13.48 22.84
C VAL A 115 16.00 14.50 23.37
N ALA A 116 14.77 14.46 22.85
CA ALA A 116 13.71 15.36 23.30
C ALA A 116 13.41 15.23 24.80
N GLU A 117 13.42 14.02 25.35
CA GLU A 117 13.22 13.78 26.79
C GLU A 117 14.32 14.45 27.63
N THR A 118 15.59 14.34 27.21
CA THR A 118 16.70 14.99 27.92
C THR A 118 16.62 16.52 27.84
N GLU A 119 16.22 17.08 26.70
CA GLU A 119 16.03 18.52 26.53
C GLU A 119 14.90 19.05 27.42
N VAL A 120 13.76 18.36 27.46
CA VAL A 120 12.63 18.70 28.33
C VAL A 120 13.04 18.63 29.80
N ALA A 121 13.78 17.60 30.21
CA ALA A 121 14.28 17.49 31.58
C ALA A 121 15.19 18.67 31.95
N ASN A 122 16.09 19.06 31.05
CA ASN A 122 16.99 20.20 31.24
C ASN A 122 16.22 21.52 31.34
N GLN A 123 15.23 21.74 30.46
CA GLN A 123 14.36 22.92 30.53
C GLN A 123 13.58 22.97 31.84
N GLN A 124 13.07 21.82 32.30
CA GLN A 124 12.35 21.74 33.56
C GLN A 124 13.22 22.10 34.77
N ILE A 125 14.50 21.74 34.75
CA ILE A 125 15.48 22.16 35.77
C ILE A 125 15.64 23.68 35.75
N GLN A 126 15.84 24.28 34.57
CA GLN A 126 15.99 25.74 34.44
C GLN A 126 14.75 26.50 34.92
N ILE A 127 13.55 26.04 34.56
CA ILE A 127 12.28 26.63 35.02
C ILE A 127 12.17 26.57 36.54
N LYS A 128 12.53 25.43 37.16
CA LYS A 128 12.51 25.28 38.62
C LYS A 128 13.46 26.27 39.29
N THR A 129 14.67 26.45 38.76
CA THR A 129 15.65 27.42 39.28
C THR A 129 15.13 28.85 39.17
N LEU A 130 14.65 29.27 38.01
CA LEU A 130 14.09 30.62 37.83
C LEU A 130 12.88 30.86 38.73
N THR A 131 12.02 29.85 38.92
CA THR A 131 10.85 29.96 39.79
C THR A 131 11.24 30.16 41.25
N SER A 132 12.28 29.48 41.74
CA SER A 132 12.77 29.66 43.11
C SER A 132 13.40 31.05 43.30
N GLU A 133 14.19 31.51 42.33
CA GLU A 133 14.77 32.87 42.33
C GLU A 133 13.68 33.94 42.39
N LEU A 134 12.65 33.85 41.54
CA LEU A 134 11.49 34.76 41.58
C LEU A 134 10.76 34.71 42.92
N GLY A 135 10.63 33.53 43.53
CA GLY A 135 10.07 33.35 44.87
C GLY A 135 10.87 34.10 45.93
N THR A 136 12.20 34.01 45.89
CA THR A 136 13.07 34.74 46.83
C THR A 136 13.01 36.25 46.63
N LEU A 137 12.98 36.72 45.38
CA LEU A 137 12.86 38.13 45.06
C LEU A 137 11.53 38.70 45.57
N ARG A 138 10.43 37.96 45.38
CA ARG A 138 9.12 38.32 45.89
C ARG A 138 9.10 38.41 47.42
N ALA A 139 9.64 37.41 48.11
CA ALA A 139 9.73 37.43 49.58
C ALA A 139 10.53 38.63 50.09
N ARG A 140 11.63 38.98 49.40
CA ARG A 140 12.43 40.17 49.72
C ARG A 140 11.63 41.47 49.52
N GLN A 141 10.84 41.58 48.44
CA GLN A 141 9.97 42.73 48.21
C GLN A 141 8.90 42.87 49.31
N GLU A 142 8.28 41.75 49.72
CA GLU A 142 7.29 41.74 50.80
C GLU A 142 7.90 42.16 52.15
N GLU A 143 9.12 41.73 52.47
CA GLU A 143 9.81 42.17 53.69
C GLU A 143 10.12 43.68 53.67
N ILE A 144 10.61 44.21 52.55
CA ILE A 144 10.87 45.65 52.41
C ILE A 144 9.56 46.45 52.59
N LEU A 145 8.47 46.01 51.96
CA LEU A 145 7.15 46.65 52.14
C LEU A 145 6.68 46.61 53.60
N ASN A 146 6.87 45.48 54.29
CA ASN A 146 6.53 45.34 55.70
C ASN A 146 7.41 46.23 56.60
N GLN A 147 8.71 46.35 56.30
CA GLN A 147 9.61 47.26 56.99
C GLN A 147 9.17 48.72 56.81
N MET A 148 8.84 49.15 55.59
CA MET A 148 8.35 50.51 55.33
C MET A 148 7.07 50.83 56.10
N LYS A 149 6.08 49.91 56.11
CA LYS A 149 4.84 50.08 56.88
C LYS A 149 5.10 50.26 58.38
N ARG A 150 6.02 49.48 58.97
CA ARG A 150 6.38 49.61 60.39
C ARG A 150 6.97 50.98 60.72
N HIS A 151 7.83 51.52 59.87
CA HIS A 151 8.46 52.82 60.10
C HIS A 151 7.52 54.01 59.83
N PHE A 152 6.61 53.88 58.87
CA PHE A 152 5.64 54.94 58.53
C PHE A 152 4.48 55.03 59.54
N ILE A 153 4.01 53.92 60.10
CA ILE A 153 2.93 53.91 61.12
C ILE A 153 3.45 54.33 62.51
N GLY A 154 4.76 54.22 62.77
CA GLY A 154 5.39 54.66 64.02
C GLY A 154 5.77 56.15 64.09
N SER A 155 5.68 56.88 62.97
CA SER A 155 5.91 58.33 62.93
C SER A 155 4.57 59.05 62.91
N SER A 156 4.33 59.90 63.90
CA SER A 156 3.10 60.70 64.00
C SER A 156 2.76 61.41 62.66
N PRO A 157 1.48 61.56 62.29
CA PRO A 157 1.10 62.17 61.01
C PRO A 157 1.56 63.63 60.94
N SER A 158 2.64 63.89 60.21
CA SER A 158 2.97 65.23 59.75
C SER A 158 2.10 65.54 58.52
N ARG A 159 1.28 66.57 58.69
CA ARG A 159 0.19 66.99 57.82
C ARG A 159 0.73 67.74 56.60
N TYR A 160 1.03 67.08 55.47
CA TYR A 160 1.25 67.77 54.19
C TYR A 160 0.83 66.95 52.95
N MET A 161 -0.19 67.50 52.27
CA MET A 161 -0.58 67.43 50.85
C MET A 161 -1.07 66.09 50.26
N GLU A 162 -2.41 66.00 50.13
CA GLU A 162 -3.05 65.34 48.98
C GLU A 162 -2.56 65.99 47.69
N GLU A 163 -2.00 65.20 46.78
CA GLU A 163 -2.04 65.54 45.36
C GLU A 163 -2.14 64.29 44.48
N THR A 164 -3.28 64.22 43.81
CA THR A 164 -3.72 63.24 42.82
C THR A 164 -2.79 63.16 41.63
N ILE A 165 -2.25 61.98 41.31
CA ILE A 165 -1.91 61.61 39.93
C ILE A 165 -2.31 60.16 39.68
N GLY A 166 -3.48 59.98 39.07
CA GLY A 166 -3.81 58.75 38.39
C GLY A 166 -2.99 58.61 37.12
N SER A 167 -2.53 57.39 36.81
CA SER A 167 -2.35 56.90 35.44
C SER A 167 -2.11 55.39 35.41
N ARG A 168 -3.10 54.73 34.79
CA ARG A 168 -3.07 53.48 34.00
C ARG A 168 -1.71 52.82 33.81
N LEU A 169 -1.63 51.52 34.13
CA LEU A 169 -0.79 50.59 33.35
C LEU A 169 -1.60 49.34 32.97
N ILE A 170 -2.04 49.39 31.72
CA ILE A 170 -2.48 48.34 30.78
C ILE A 170 -2.38 46.87 31.23
N ALA A 171 -3.54 46.21 31.31
CA ALA A 171 -3.64 44.79 31.00
C ALA A 171 -3.38 44.62 29.50
N SER A 172 -2.40 43.81 29.12
CA SER A 172 -2.29 43.31 27.76
C SER A 172 -2.59 41.83 27.78
N GLU A 173 -3.76 41.49 27.24
CA GLU A 173 -4.13 40.15 26.79
C GLU A 173 -3.05 39.63 25.83
N VAL A 174 -2.70 38.36 25.99
CA VAL A 174 -2.08 37.58 24.91
C VAL A 174 -3.08 36.48 24.58
N SER A 175 -3.93 36.76 23.59
CA SER A 175 -4.73 35.76 22.89
C SER A 175 -3.94 35.33 21.66
N LEU A 176 -3.44 34.09 21.64
CA LEU A 176 -3.05 33.43 20.41
C LEU A 176 -3.80 32.09 20.29
N HIS A 177 -4.81 32.20 19.44
CA HIS A 177 -5.69 31.22 18.84
C HIS A 177 -5.08 29.84 18.54
N SER A 178 -5.84 28.82 18.89
CA SER A 178 -5.87 27.53 18.22
C SER A 178 -6.17 27.70 16.73
N SER A 179 -5.40 27.06 15.86
CA SER A 179 -5.82 26.73 14.50
C SER A 179 -5.68 25.23 14.28
N THR A 180 -6.83 24.58 14.27
CA THR A 180 -7.08 23.28 13.63
C THR A 180 -7.34 23.52 12.15
N SER A 181 -6.61 22.83 11.26
CA SER A 181 -7.04 22.32 9.95
C SER A 181 -5.87 21.52 9.38
N GLN A 182 -5.98 20.18 9.32
CA GLN A 182 -6.39 19.44 8.10
C GLN A 182 -5.61 19.88 6.85
N SER A 183 -4.61 19.09 6.48
CA SER A 183 -4.67 18.26 5.26
C SER A 183 -3.63 17.14 5.31
#